data_AF-A0A2R6MCZ2-F1
#
_entry.id   AF-A0A2R6MCZ2-F1
#
_cell.length_a   1.000
_cell.length_b   1.000
_cell.length_c   1.000
_cell.angle_alpha   90.00
_cell.angle_beta   90.00
_cell.angle_gamma   90.00
#
_symmetry.space_group_name_H-M   'P 1'
#
loop_
_entity.id
_entity.type
_entity.pdbx_description
1 polymer ?
#
loop_
_entity_poly.entity_id
_entity_poly.type
_entity_poly.pdbx_seq_one_letter_code
_entity_poly.pdbx_strand_id
1 'polypeptide(L)' 'MAAIADRVDPVRGWLAAAIVAVVAVAGSAVAFPQQVYSEFLWQYFWGPIDADAHDAACAVRADGVVRRLAEES' A
#
# COMPACT_ATOMS: atom_id res chain seq x y z
N MET A 1 33.13 -14.24 15.49
CA MET A 1 31.66 -14.11 15.53
C MET A 1 31.13 -14.66 14.23
N ALA A 2 30.31 -15.73 14.23
CA ALA A 2 29.71 -16.25 12.99
C ALA A 2 28.76 -15.22 12.36
N ALA A 3 28.72 -15.11 11.02
CA ALA A 3 27.85 -14.14 10.37
C ALA A 3 26.37 -14.49 10.63
N ILE A 4 25.48 -13.50 10.56
CA ILE A 4 24.03 -13.75 10.70
C ILE A 4 23.55 -14.66 9.56
N ALA A 5 24.13 -14.51 8.37
CA ALA A 5 23.89 -15.37 7.20
C ALA A 5 24.31 -16.83 7.42
N ASP A 6 25.28 -17.12 8.29
CA ASP A 6 25.66 -18.51 8.62
C ASP A 6 24.64 -19.18 9.56
N ARG A 7 23.78 -18.40 10.21
CA ARG A 7 22.79 -18.85 11.20
C ARG A 7 21.36 -18.82 10.67
N VAL A 8 21.11 -18.06 9.60
CA VAL A 8 19.79 -17.86 8.99
C VAL A 8 19.92 -18.19 7.52
N ASP A 9 19.13 -19.16 7.06
CA ASP A 9 18.94 -19.41 5.63
C ASP A 9 18.49 -18.10 4.95
N PRO A 10 19.29 -17.53 4.02
CA PRO A 10 19.04 -16.19 3.51
C PRO A 10 17.68 -16.05 2.81
N VAL A 11 17.23 -17.10 2.13
CA VAL A 11 15.94 -17.12 1.43
C VAL A 11 14.81 -17.09 2.45
N ARG A 12 14.85 -17.95 3.49
CA ARG A 12 13.86 -17.95 4.57
C ARG A 12 13.87 -16.64 5.35
N GLY A 13 15.04 -16.08 5.62
CA GLY A 13 15.18 -14.80 6.30
C GLY A 13 14.52 -13.66 5.52
N TRP A 14 14.78 -13.60 4.22
CA TRP A 14 14.15 -12.61 3.33
C TRP A 14 12.63 -12.80 3.26
N LEU A 15 12.15 -14.03 3.08
CA LEU A 15 10.71 -14.34 3.04
C LEU A 15 10.03 -13.95 4.35
N ALA A 16 10.63 -14.27 5.50
CA ALA A 16 10.10 -13.89 6.81
C ALA A 16 10.01 -12.37 6.95
N ALA A 17 11.05 -11.64 6.54
CA ALA A 17 11.05 -10.17 6.56
C ALA A 17 9.96 -9.58 5.64
N ALA A 18 9.80 -10.12 4.43
CA ALA A 18 8.76 -9.72 3.50
C ALA A 18 7.36 -9.95 4.07
N ILE A 19 7.11 -11.12 4.66
CA ILE A 19 5.84 -11.44 5.32
C ILE A 19 5.58 -10.48 6.49
N VAL A 20 6.57 -10.24 7.34
CA VAL A 20 6.44 -9.30 8.47
C VAL A 20 6.11 -7.89 7.96
N ALA A 21 6.75 -7.43 6.89
CA ALA A 21 6.45 -6.13 6.31
C ALA A 21 5.00 -6.06 5.79
N VAL A 22 4.53 -7.08 5.07
CA VAL A 22 3.15 -7.16 4.58
C VAL A 22 2.15 -7.17 5.73
N VAL A 23 2.39 -8.00 6.76
CA VAL A 23 1.52 -8.09 7.93
C VAL A 23 1.50 -6.79 8.71
N ALA A 24 2.65 -6.12 8.84
CA ALA A 24 2.72 -4.81 9.49
C ALA A 24 1.89 -3.78 8.73
N VAL A 25 2.05 -3.67 7.41
CA VAL A 25 1.27 -2.73 6.59
C VAL A 25 -0.23 -3.05 6.65
N ALA A 26 -0.61 -4.31 6.46
CA ALA A 26 -2.01 -4.73 6.52
C ALA A 26 -2.61 -4.50 7.90
N GLY A 27 -1.89 -4.86 8.97
CA GLY A 27 -2.30 -4.62 10.35
C GLY A 27 -2.46 -3.13 10.66
N SER A 28 -1.52 -2.30 10.21
CA SER A 28 -1.62 -0.85 10.35
C SER A 28 -2.78 -0.26 9.55
N ALA A 29 -3.08 -0.78 8.36
CA ALA A 29 -4.24 -0.36 7.58
C ALA A 29 -5.57 -0.68 8.26
N VAL A 30 -5.66 -1.80 8.98
CA VAL A 30 -6.85 -2.17 9.75
C VAL A 30 -6.95 -1.35 11.04
N ALA A 31 -5.85 -1.17 11.77
CA ALA A 31 -5.84 -0.44 13.04
C ALA A 31 -5.96 1.09 12.88
N PHE A 32 -5.43 1.63 11.78
CA PHE A 32 -5.37 3.07 11.47
C PHE A 32 -5.83 3.36 10.03
N PRO A 33 -7.12 3.12 9.71
CA PRO A 33 -7.61 3.13 8.33
C PRO A 33 -7.62 4.52 7.68
N GLN A 34 -7.68 5.60 8.46
CA GLN A 34 -7.55 6.95 7.91
C GLN A 34 -6.11 7.23 7.52
N GLN A 35 -5.17 7.08 8.44
CA GLN A 35 -3.76 7.44 8.25
C GLN A 35 -3.07 6.55 7.21
N VAL A 36 -3.32 5.23 7.26
CA VAL A 36 -2.57 4.29 6.42
C VAL A 36 -3.30 4.02 5.12
N TYR A 37 -4.59 3.67 5.18
CA TYR A 37 -5.31 3.34 3.95
C TYR A 37 -5.71 4.60 3.17
N SER A 38 -6.27 5.62 3.82
CA SER A 38 -6.85 6.78 3.13
C SER A 38 -5.82 7.88 2.81
N GLU A 39 -4.96 8.24 3.75
CA GLU A 39 -3.98 9.32 3.58
C GLU A 39 -2.66 8.85 2.93
N PHE A 40 -2.31 7.58 3.04
CA PHE A 40 -1.07 7.05 2.47
C PHE A 40 -1.31 6.16 1.24
N LEU A 41 -1.89 4.96 1.43
CA LEU A 41 -2.06 3.99 0.35
C LEU A 41 -2.96 4.52 -0.77
N TRP A 42 -4.10 5.12 -0.42
CA TRP A 42 -4.99 5.70 -1.43
C TRP A 42 -4.35 6.89 -2.13
N GLN A 43 -3.81 7.86 -1.39
CA GLN A 43 -3.25 9.07 -1.97
C GLN A 43 -2.10 8.79 -2.96
N TYR A 44 -1.22 7.85 -2.65
CA TYR A 44 0.00 7.62 -3.44
C TYR A 44 -0.03 6.40 -4.37
N PHE A 45 -0.88 5.40 -4.10
CA PHE A 45 -0.96 4.18 -4.91
C PHE A 45 -2.34 4.02 -5.56
N TRP A 46 -3.39 3.83 -4.77
CA TRP A 46 -4.68 3.40 -5.33
C TRP A 46 -5.44 4.50 -6.07
N GLY A 47 -5.36 5.75 -5.62
CA GLY A 47 -5.99 6.89 -6.29
C GLY A 47 -5.49 7.06 -7.73
N PRO A 48 -4.17 7.12 -7.97
CA PRO A 48 -3.61 7.14 -9.32
C PRO A 48 -4.00 5.92 -10.17
N ILE A 49 -3.98 4.71 -9.59
CA ILE A 49 -4.37 3.47 -10.31
C ILE A 49 -5.86 3.50 -10.68
N ASP A 50 -6.73 3.95 -9.77
CA ASP A 50 -8.17 4.05 -10.02
C ASP A 50 -8.50 5.11 -11.07
N ALA A 51 -7.78 6.23 -11.07
CA ALA A 51 -7.92 7.29 -12.06
C ALA A 51 -7.57 6.78 -13.48
N ASP A 52 -6.40 6.16 -13.63
CA ASP A 52 -5.93 5.54 -14.88
C ASP A 52 -6.88 4.44 -15.38
N ALA A 53 -7.36 3.58 -14.47
CA ALA A 53 -8.29 2.50 -14.81
C ALA A 53 -9.67 3.00 -15.30
N HIS A 54 -10.02 4.26 -15.07
CA HIS A 54 -11.32 4.84 -15.42
C HIS A 54 -11.23 6.04 -16.37
N ASP A 55 -10.08 6.27 -17.01
CA ASP A 55 -9.85 7.40 -17.92
C ASP A 55 -10.22 8.75 -17.27
N ALA A 56 -9.86 8.88 -15.99
CA ALA A 56 -10.15 10.04 -15.17
C ALA A 56 -8.85 10.79 -14.88
N ALA A 57 -8.88 12.12 -14.99
CA ALA A 57 -7.75 12.96 -14.62
C ALA A 57 -7.45 12.91 -13.10
N CYS A 58 -8.47 12.58 -12.28
CA CYS A 58 -8.32 12.52 -10.83
C CYS A 58 -9.34 11.58 -10.18
N ALA A 59 -8.92 10.84 -9.15
CA ALA A 59 -9.79 10.07 -8.27
C ALA A 59 -9.63 10.52 -6.79
N VAL A 60 -10.69 11.13 -6.25
CA VAL A 60 -10.75 11.64 -4.87
C VAL A 60 -11.56 10.68 -4.02
N ARG A 61 -11.00 10.24 -2.89
CA ARG A 61 -11.73 9.45 -1.90
C ARG A 61 -12.00 10.28 -0.65
N ALA A 62 -13.27 10.45 -0.33
CA ALA A 62 -13.73 11.15 0.86
C ALA A 62 -14.89 10.37 1.48
N ASP A 63 -14.89 10.21 2.80
CA ASP A 63 -15.96 9.51 3.55
C ASP A 63 -16.26 8.09 3.03
N GLY A 64 -15.22 7.40 2.53
CA GLY A 64 -15.34 6.06 1.96
C GLY A 64 -15.89 6.00 0.53
N VAL A 65 -16.26 7.14 -0.06
CA VAL A 65 -16.76 7.26 -1.43
C VAL A 65 -15.66 7.76 -2.35
N VAL A 66 -15.53 7.12 -3.52
CA VAL A 66 -14.60 7.54 -4.58
C VAL A 66 -15.37 8.37 -5.61
N ARG A 67 -14.86 9.57 -5.90
CA ARG A 67 -15.35 10.47 -6.95
C ARG A 67 -14.26 10.68 -7.98
N ARG A 68 -14.63 10.62 -9.26
CA ARG A 68 -13.71 10.75 -10.37
C ARG A 68 -14.03 12.00 -11.16
N LEU A 69 -12.99 12.70 -11.60
CA LEU A 69 -13.11 13.83 -12.51
C LEU A 69 -12.67 13.34 -13.88
N ALA A 70 -13.56 13.45 -14.86
CA ALA A 70 -13.26 13.08 -16.23
C ALA A 70 -12.09 13.92 -16.75
N GLU A 71 -11.27 13.31 -17.60
CA GLU A 71 -10.28 14.05 -18.36
C GLU A 71 -11.01 14.84 -19.46
N GLU A 72 -10.94 16.19 -19.42
CA GLU A 72 -11.43 17.00 -20.55
C GLU A 72 -10.44 16.83 -21.71
N SER A 73 -10.93 16.29 -22.83
CA SER A 73 -10.15 16.03 -24.06
C SER A 73 -10.16 17.20 -25.03
#